data_AF-A0A533YA01-F1
#
_entry.id   AF-A0A533YA01-F1
#
_cell.length_a   1.000
_cell.length_b   1.000
_cell.length_c   1.000
_cell.angle_alpha   90.00
_cell.angle_beta   90.00
_cell.angle_gamma   90.00
#
_symmetry.space_group_name_H-M   'P 1'
#
loop_
_entity.id
_entity.type
_entity.pdbx_description
1 polymer ?
#
loop_
_entity_poly.entity_id
_entity_poly.type
_entity_poly.pdbx_seq_one_letter_code
_entity_poly.pdbx_strand_id
1 'polypeptide(L)' 'MPLLKTAAITLRNRKWGEADRIVTFFTLQHGKLRGVARGARRIRSRFGSA' A
#
# COMPACT_ATOMS: atom_id res chain seq x y z
N MET A 1 7.66 10.03 -15.31
CA MET A 1 6.36 9.37 -15.05
C MET A 1 5.67 10.10 -13.91
N PRO A 2 4.42 10.57 -14.09
CA PRO A 2 3.72 11.31 -13.04
C PRO A 2 3.27 10.40 -11.90
N LEU A 3 3.21 10.96 -10.69
CA LEU A 3 2.64 10.28 -9.53
C LEU A 3 1.11 10.29 -9.67
N LEU A 4 0.49 9.10 -9.64
CA LEU A 4 -0.97 8.96 -9.67
C LEU A 4 -1.52 9.02 -8.24
N LYS A 5 -2.49 9.90 -8.01
CA LYS A 5 -3.24 9.99 -6.75
C LYS A 5 -4.70 9.65 -7.04
N THR A 6 -5.19 8.59 -6.44
CA THR A 6 -6.59 8.13 -6.61
C THR A 6 -7.07 7.47 -5.33
N ALA A 7 -8.39 7.43 -5.13
CA ALA A 7 -9.00 6.71 -4.03
C ALA A 7 -8.89 5.20 -4.26
N ALA A 8 -8.62 4.46 -3.18
CA ALA A 8 -8.44 3.02 -3.25
C ALA A 8 -8.89 2.33 -1.98
N ILE A 9 -9.33 1.07 -2.10
CA ILE A 9 -9.56 0.17 -0.97
C ILE A 9 -8.47 -0.90 -0.94
N THR A 10 -8.01 -1.26 0.26
CA THR A 10 -7.01 -2.32 0.42
C THR A 10 -7.69 -3.69 0.36
N LEU A 11 -7.20 -4.56 -0.51
CA LEU A 11 -7.70 -5.94 -0.65
C LEU A 11 -6.87 -6.96 0.12
N ARG A 12 -5.54 -6.79 0.11
CA ARG A 12 -4.60 -7.73 0.77
C ARG A 12 -3.32 -7.02 1.17
N ASN A 13 -2.87 -7.26 2.39
CA ASN A 13 -1.52 -6.90 2.84
C ASN A 13 -0.64 -8.16 2.92
N ARG A 14 0.68 -8.00 2.69
CA ARG A 14 1.68 -9.06 2.88
C ARG A 14 2.95 -8.42 3.42
N LYS A 15 3.66 -9.11 4.31
CA LYS A 15 4.98 -8.67 4.80
C LYS A 15 5.95 -8.65 3.62
N TRP A 16 6.74 -7.58 3.53
CA TRP A 16 7.85 -7.47 2.58
C TRP A 16 9.08 -7.01 3.36
N GLY A 17 10.00 -7.94 3.62
CA GLY A 17 11.11 -7.68 4.52
C GLY A 17 10.67 -7.26 5.93
N GLU A 18 11.53 -6.53 6.63
CA GLU A 18 11.30 -6.14 8.03
C GLU A 18 10.47 -4.87 8.18
N ALA A 19 10.65 -3.89 7.30
CA ALA A 19 10.04 -2.56 7.45
C ALA A 19 8.83 -2.32 6.54
N ASP A 20 8.66 -3.12 5.48
CA ASP A 20 7.74 -2.81 4.40
C ASP A 20 6.60 -3.82 4.28
N ARG A 21 5.62 -3.43 3.46
CA ARG A 21 4.52 -4.31 3.05
C ARG A 21 4.30 -4.20 1.56
N ILE A 22 3.92 -5.32 0.97
CA ILE A 22 3.29 -5.33 -0.35
C ILE A 22 1.79 -5.28 -0.14
N VAL A 23 1.15 -4.30 -0.76
CA VAL A 23 -0.29 -4.04 -0.65
C VAL A 23 -0.92 -4.21 -2.01
N THR A 24 -2.01 -4.98 -2.05
CA THR A 24 -2.90 -5.06 -3.20
C THR A 24 -4.12 -4.20 -2.90
N PHE A 25 -4.45 -3.27 -3.79
CA PHE A 25 -5.54 -2.34 -3.62
C PHE A 25 -6.37 -2.25 -4.91
N PHE A 26 -7.64 -1.92 -4.76
CA PHE A 26 -8.54 -1.69 -5.88
C PHE A 26 -8.87 -0.20 -5.95
N THR A 27 -8.71 0.37 -7.13
CA THR A 27 -9.05 1.76 -7.43
C THR A 27 -10.23 1.77 -8.39
N LEU A 28 -11.05 2.82 -8.34
CA LEU A 28 -12.19 2.95 -9.25
C LEU A 28 -11.73 3.14 -10.71
N GLN A 29 -10.64 3.88 -10.92
CA GLN A 29 -10.21 4.31 -12.26
C GLN A 29 -9.19 3.38 -12.93
N HIS A 30 -8.38 2.66 -12.15
CA HIS A 30 -7.26 1.84 -12.66
C HIS A 30 -7.42 0.35 -12.27
N GLY A 31 -8.53 0.00 -11.63
CA GLY A 31 -8.80 -1.36 -11.18
C GLY A 31 -7.82 -1.83 -10.10
N LYS A 32 -7.48 -3.12 -10.16
CA LYS A 32 -6.63 -3.80 -9.18
C LYS A 32 -5.15 -3.49 -9.42
N LEU A 33 -4.53 -2.87 -8.44
CA LEU A 33 -3.12 -2.51 -8.45
C LEU A 33 -2.38 -3.13 -7.26
N ARG A 34 -1.06 -3.20 -7.38
CA ARG A 34 -0.17 -3.69 -6.33
C ARG A 34 1.01 -2.75 -6.18
N GLY A 35 1.34 -2.41 -4.94
CA GLY A 35 2.42 -1.47 -4.64
C GLY A 35 3.15 -1.83 -3.34
N VAL A 36 4.29 -1.18 -3.14
CA VAL A 36 5.09 -1.30 -1.91
C VAL A 36 4.74 -0.13 -0.99
N ALA A 37 4.18 -0.45 0.18
CA ALA A 37 4.04 0.51 1.27
C ALA A 37 5.34 0.51 2.08
N ARG A 38 6.26 1.41 1.71
CA ARG A 38 7.57 1.54 2.35
C ARG A 38 7.42 2.06 3.78
N GLY A 39 8.10 1.42 4.74
CA GLY A 39 8.06 1.74 6.15
C GLY A 39 6.70 1.45 6.81
N ALA A 40 5.83 0.67 6.17
CA ALA A 40 4.49 0.36 6.69
C ALA A 40 4.50 -0.40 8.02
N ARG A 41 5.62 -1.07 8.38
CA ARG A 41 5.76 -1.79 9.65
C ARG A 41 6.57 -1.05 10.71
N ARG A 42 7.06 0.17 10.43
CA ARG A 42 7.79 0.95 11.44
C ARG A 42 6.84 1.43 12.54
N ILE A 43 7.31 1.50 13.78
CA ILE A 43 6.52 1.94 14.95
C ILE A 43 5.85 3.31 14.71
N ARG A 44 6.53 4.23 14.04
CA ARG A 44 6.03 5.57 13.67
C ARG A 44 5.54 5.63 12.21
N SER A 45 4.94 4.57 11.70
CA SER A 45 4.46 4.55 10.32
C SER A 45 3.21 5.41 10.13
N ARG A 46 3.16 6.15 9.02
CA ARG A 46 1.95 6.83 8.53
C ARG A 46 0.85 5.87 8.04
N PHE A 47 1.17 4.58 7.88
CA PHE A 47 0.25 3.57 7.36
C PHE A 47 -0.57 2.85 8.44
N GLY A 48 -0.42 3.23 9.72
CA GLY A 48 -1.18 2.66 10.83
C GLY A 48 -0.98 1.15 11.05
N SER A 49 -1.61 0.61 12.08
CA SER A 49 -1.68 -0.84 12.35
C SER A 49 -2.78 -1.51 11.53
N ALA A 50 -2.69 -1.41 10.20
CA ALA A 50 -3.49 -2.22 9.27
C ALA A 50 -2.92 -3.63 9.09
#